data_AF-A0A257Y9E8-F1
#
_entry.id   AF-A0A257Y9E8-F1
#
_cell.length_a   1.000
_cell.length_b   1.000
_cell.length_c   1.000
_cell.angle_alpha   90.00
_cell.angle_beta   90.00
_cell.angle_gamma   90.00
#
_symmetry.space_group_name_H-M   'P 1'
#
loop_
_entity.id
_entity.type
_entity.pdbx_description
1 polymer ?
#
loop_
_entity_poly.entity_id
_entity_poly.type
_entity_poly.pdbx_seq_one_letter_code
_entity_poly.pdbx_strand_id
1 'polypeptide(L)'
;MEIVSALIAGLMLFAIWRMFRGRHGVIEKDVDRAFDVAEGQPEAPEALELFRASNWSELTRLYWRIPPSDRYHLIEALSRLHPDLPQKPPEDADSSVLTIVGGLLLFHGARVQGTGPTLSVLKADAPRRMQELKESARLLREASGRNPHDSTNLSLQILMEHMTTVDHAQINSLIGRVQASGEDNLYAALNHMLAHTPRMTGQADGMWRIANEWASTPPNAAWLAIPARAHIEEWVFAMQLTPPNSHARIAMIDLQSDDNFIRHIARLDDMFWAALQRGEMSGAESSFAHNHFAFLMHIFKLQDRVKPHLERIGSHIARYPWIFLPTGSSRPTLMLSDLRRQYGLPSLAPPAPPPARR
;
A
#
# COMPACT_ATOMS: atom_id res chain seq x y z
N MET A 1 8.65 12.90 53.80
CA MET A 1 7.67 13.11 52.71
C MET A 1 8.28 13.79 51.48
N GLU A 2 9.20 14.75 51.64
CA GLU A 2 9.75 15.53 50.52
C GLU A 2 10.57 14.70 49.51
N ILE A 3 11.29 13.66 49.94
CA ILE A 3 12.10 12.81 49.06
C ILE A 3 11.23 11.97 48.11
N VAL A 4 10.08 11.49 48.57
CA VAL A 4 9.16 10.67 47.75
C VAL A 4 8.49 11.55 46.68
N SER A 5 8.12 12.78 47.02
CA SER A 5 7.57 13.75 46.07
C SER A 5 8.57 14.15 44.99
N ALA A 6 9.85 14.32 45.35
CA ALA A 6 10.91 14.62 44.39
C ALA A 6 11.17 13.44 43.43
N LEU A 7 11.09 12.20 43.91
CA LEU A 7 11.29 10.99 43.10
C LEU A 7 10.14 10.78 42.11
N ILE A 8 8.89 11.03 42.54
CA ILE A 8 7.71 10.98 41.67
C ILE A 8 7.75 12.10 40.61
N ALA A 9 8.15 13.32 41.00
CA ALA A 9 8.32 14.42 40.05
C ALA A 9 9.42 14.12 39.02
N GLY A 10 10.54 13.51 39.43
CA GLY A 10 11.60 13.07 38.53
C GLY A 10 11.16 12.00 37.53
N LEU A 11 10.40 11.00 37.98
CA LEU A 11 9.85 9.94 37.12
C LEU A 11 8.78 10.47 36.16
N MET A 12 7.93 11.40 36.60
CA MET A 12 6.96 12.06 35.71
C MET A 12 7.65 12.95 34.68
N LEU A 13 8.67 13.71 35.06
CA LEU A 13 9.45 14.51 34.10
C LEU A 13 10.22 13.64 33.12
N PHE A 14 10.72 12.48 33.55
CA PHE A 14 11.34 11.49 32.65
C PHE A 14 10.31 10.84 31.71
N ALA A 15 9.10 10.53 32.18
CA ALA A 15 8.02 10.01 31.35
C ALA A 15 7.51 11.06 30.36
N ILE A 16 7.36 12.31 30.79
CA ILE A 16 7.01 13.46 29.94
C ILE A 16 8.12 13.71 28.91
N TRP A 17 9.39 13.71 29.33
CA TRP A 17 10.53 13.80 28.43
C TRP A 17 10.57 12.65 27.42
N ARG A 18 10.29 11.40 27.82
CA ARG A 18 10.19 10.24 26.92
C ARG A 18 9.00 10.34 25.96
N MET A 19 7.86 10.87 26.42
CA MET A 19 6.68 11.14 25.59
C MET A 19 6.94 12.27 24.58
N PHE A 20 7.69 13.31 24.96
CA PHE A 20 8.04 14.42 24.08
C PHE A 20 9.19 14.05 23.11
N ARG A 21 10.17 13.26 23.51
CA ARG A 21 11.20 12.72 22.61
C ARG A 21 10.64 11.67 21.63
N GLY A 22 9.59 10.95 22.03
CA GLY A 22 8.81 10.09 21.15
C GLY A 22 7.94 10.86 20.13
N ARG A 23 7.73 12.17 20.32
CA ARG A 23 6.92 13.04 19.44
C ARG A 23 7.72 14.08 18.63
N HIS A 24 8.99 14.36 18.98
CA HIS A 24 9.84 15.32 18.26
C HIS A 24 11.19 14.74 17.82
N GLY A 25 11.17 13.50 17.34
CA GLY A 25 12.38 12.82 16.89
C GLY A 25 12.07 11.80 15.80
N VAL A 26 11.38 12.21 14.75
CA VAL A 26 11.54 11.51 13.46
C VAL A 26 12.75 12.13 12.80
N ILE A 27 13.90 11.77 13.35
CA ILE A 27 15.15 11.74 12.59
C ILE A 27 14.80 10.99 11.31
N GLU A 28 15.18 11.52 10.15
CA GLU A 28 15.25 10.79 8.89
C GLU A 28 15.84 9.41 9.18
N LYS A 29 14.98 8.42 9.43
CA LYS A 29 15.45 7.08 9.75
C LYS A 29 15.97 6.56 8.43
N ASP A 30 17.28 6.39 8.36
CA ASP A 30 18.03 5.69 7.31
C ASP A 30 17.09 4.79 6.52
N VAL A 31 16.64 5.27 5.36
CA VAL A 31 15.85 4.45 4.46
C VAL A 31 16.73 3.26 4.14
N ASP A 32 16.21 2.07 4.41
CA ASP A 32 16.86 0.79 4.15
C ASP A 32 17.39 0.78 2.70
N ARG A 33 18.69 1.06 2.52
CA ARG A 33 19.27 1.27 1.18
C ARG A 33 19.22 0.03 0.30
N ALA A 34 19.05 -1.14 0.91
CA ALA A 34 18.91 -2.41 0.22
C ALA A 34 17.46 -2.71 -0.19
N PHE A 35 16.50 -1.90 0.25
CA PHE A 35 15.10 -2.07 -0.12
C PHE A 35 14.89 -1.69 -1.59
N ASP A 36 14.31 -2.62 -2.34
CA ASP A 36 13.82 -2.32 -3.68
C ASP A 36 12.59 -1.41 -3.60
N VAL A 37 12.81 -0.11 -3.79
CA VAL A 37 11.78 0.93 -3.76
C VAL A 37 10.72 0.75 -4.87
N ALA A 38 11.08 0.05 -5.95
CA ALA A 38 10.18 -0.28 -7.06
C ALA A 38 9.35 -1.54 -6.80
N GLU A 39 9.57 -2.23 -5.68
CA GLU A 39 8.81 -3.42 -5.26
C GLU A 39 8.73 -4.51 -6.34
N GLY A 40 9.82 -4.67 -7.08
CA GLY A 40 9.96 -5.68 -8.12
C GLY A 40 9.29 -5.32 -9.45
N GLN A 41 8.93 -4.06 -9.69
CA GLN A 41 8.38 -3.62 -10.98
C GLN A 41 9.47 -3.62 -12.08
N PRO A 42 9.53 -4.64 -12.99
CA PRO A 42 10.54 -4.74 -14.03
C PRO A 42 10.67 -3.52 -14.95
N GLU A 43 9.58 -2.82 -15.28
CA GLU A 43 9.66 -1.68 -16.20
C GLU A 43 10.10 -0.36 -15.53
N ALA A 44 10.22 -0.32 -14.19
CA ALA A 44 10.53 0.92 -13.47
C ALA A 44 11.86 1.59 -13.86
N PRO A 45 12.98 0.86 -14.09
CA PRO A 45 14.23 1.48 -14.55
C PRO A 45 14.10 2.12 -15.94
N GLU A 46 13.54 1.41 -16.91
CA GLU A 46 13.32 1.90 -18.28
C GLU A 46 12.42 3.15 -18.26
N ALA A 47 11.28 3.07 -17.57
CA ALA A 47 10.35 4.19 -17.47
C ALA A 47 10.96 5.41 -16.77
N LEU A 48 11.82 5.21 -15.77
CA LEU A 48 12.51 6.31 -15.08
C LEU A 48 13.50 7.03 -16.01
N GLU A 49 14.25 6.27 -16.83
CA GLU A 49 15.15 6.84 -17.83
C GLU A 49 14.37 7.65 -18.89
N LEU A 50 13.29 7.07 -19.42
CA LEU A 50 12.42 7.73 -20.39
C LEU A 50 11.80 9.01 -19.83
N PHE A 51 11.33 8.96 -18.57
CA PHE A 51 10.77 10.11 -17.88
C PHE A 51 11.80 11.22 -17.68
N ARG A 52 13.02 10.88 -17.23
CA ARG A 52 14.11 11.85 -17.03
C ARG A 52 14.57 12.50 -18.34
N ALA A 53 14.57 11.73 -19.42
CA ALA A 53 14.88 12.21 -20.77
C ALA A 53 13.72 12.97 -21.44
N SER A 54 12.57 13.11 -20.77
CA SER A 54 11.34 13.68 -21.34
C SER A 54 10.91 12.98 -22.64
N ASN A 55 11.21 11.69 -22.78
CA ASN A 55 10.88 10.89 -23.96
C ASN A 55 9.43 10.37 -23.86
N TRP A 56 8.48 11.29 -23.99
CA TRP A 56 7.06 11.04 -23.79
C TRP A 56 6.46 10.01 -24.74
N SER A 57 6.98 9.92 -25.97
CA SER A 57 6.50 8.96 -26.97
C SER A 57 6.84 7.52 -26.59
N GLU A 58 8.07 7.24 -26.17
CA GLU A 58 8.46 5.90 -25.71
C GLU A 58 7.79 5.57 -24.37
N LEU A 59 7.64 6.55 -23.47
CA LEU A 59 6.94 6.35 -22.21
C LEU A 59 5.47 5.97 -22.42
N THR A 60 4.81 6.58 -23.41
CA THR A 60 3.45 6.21 -23.85
C THR A 60 3.40 4.77 -24.36
N ARG A 61 4.37 4.37 -25.19
CA ARG A 61 4.44 3.00 -25.72
C ARG A 61 4.65 1.96 -24.62
N LEU A 62 5.54 2.24 -23.67
CA LEU A 62 5.78 1.39 -22.51
C LEU A 62 4.51 1.24 -21.67
N TYR A 63 3.83 2.35 -21.37
CA TYR A 63 2.59 2.37 -20.59
C TYR A 63 1.53 1.44 -21.20
N TRP A 64 1.26 1.57 -22.51
CA TRP A 64 0.24 0.76 -23.16
C TRP A 64 0.65 -0.70 -23.40
N ARG A 65 1.95 -1.01 -23.38
CA ARG A 65 2.48 -2.39 -23.55
C ARG A 65 2.19 -3.28 -22.34
N ILE A 66 2.10 -2.73 -21.14
CA ILE A 66 1.92 -3.51 -19.91
C ILE A 66 0.44 -3.57 -19.46
N PRO A 67 0.04 -4.59 -18.68
CA PRO A 67 -1.34 -4.72 -18.19
C PRO A 67 -1.76 -3.57 -17.25
N PRO A 68 -3.07 -3.31 -17.09
CA PRO A 68 -3.56 -2.16 -16.31
C PRO A 68 -3.08 -2.15 -14.84
N SER A 69 -3.08 -3.28 -14.16
CA SER A 69 -2.54 -3.38 -12.79
C SER A 69 -1.05 -2.98 -12.73
N ASP A 70 -0.24 -3.35 -13.72
CA ASP A 70 1.19 -3.02 -13.80
C ASP A 70 1.43 -1.55 -14.16
N ARG A 71 0.54 -0.93 -14.97
CA ARG A 71 0.57 0.52 -15.22
C ARG A 71 0.40 1.30 -13.93
N TYR A 72 -0.57 0.91 -13.10
CA TYR A 72 -0.78 1.54 -11.79
C TYR A 72 0.46 1.37 -10.91
N HIS A 73 0.97 0.15 -10.79
CA HIS A 73 2.14 -0.17 -9.97
C HIS A 73 3.40 0.57 -10.45
N LEU A 74 3.57 0.71 -11.78
CA LEU A 74 4.65 1.48 -12.38
C LEU A 74 4.59 2.95 -11.96
N ILE A 75 3.43 3.59 -12.03
CA ILE A 75 3.26 4.99 -11.62
C ILE A 75 3.57 5.15 -10.13
N GLU A 76 3.11 4.21 -9.29
CA GLU A 76 3.42 4.22 -7.87
C GLU A 76 4.94 4.06 -7.62
N ALA A 77 5.60 3.12 -8.28
CA ALA A 77 7.04 2.89 -8.20
C ALA A 77 7.84 4.13 -8.64
N LEU A 78 7.49 4.73 -9.79
CA LEU A 78 8.12 5.94 -10.30
C LEU A 78 8.01 7.10 -9.31
N SER A 79 6.86 7.26 -8.63
CA SER A 79 6.70 8.31 -7.62
C SER A 79 7.72 8.18 -6.49
N ARG A 80 8.10 6.94 -6.14
CA ARG A 80 9.04 6.66 -5.06
C ARG A 80 10.49 6.79 -5.51
N LEU A 81 10.79 6.42 -6.76
CA LEU A 81 12.12 6.55 -7.36
C LEU A 81 12.47 7.98 -7.77
N HIS A 82 11.46 8.82 -8.03
CA HIS A 82 11.62 10.22 -8.42
C HIS A 82 11.11 11.14 -7.29
N PRO A 83 11.90 11.42 -6.24
CA PRO A 83 11.43 12.17 -5.07
C PRO A 83 11.12 13.65 -5.36
N ASP A 84 11.64 14.19 -6.47
CA ASP A 84 11.39 15.56 -6.92
C ASP A 84 10.04 15.70 -7.63
N LEU A 85 9.55 16.94 -7.73
CA LEU A 85 8.31 17.24 -8.46
C LEU A 85 8.41 16.74 -9.91
N PRO A 86 7.34 16.15 -10.45
CA PRO A 86 7.35 15.67 -11.82
C PRO A 86 7.48 16.85 -12.80
N GLN A 87 8.11 16.59 -13.93
CA GLN A 87 8.19 17.55 -15.03
C GLN A 87 6.78 17.87 -15.54
N LYS A 88 6.53 19.12 -15.92
CA LYS A 88 5.26 19.51 -16.53
C LYS A 88 5.14 18.78 -17.89
N PRO A 89 4.02 18.09 -18.16
CA PRO A 89 3.83 17.47 -19.46
C PRO A 89 3.67 18.54 -20.55
N PRO A 90 4.00 18.23 -21.81
CA PRO A 90 3.63 19.06 -22.96
C PRO A 90 2.12 19.35 -23.01
N GLU A 91 1.72 20.48 -23.59
CA GLU A 91 0.29 20.85 -23.68
C GLU A 91 -0.51 19.86 -24.55
N ASP A 92 0.14 19.28 -25.56
CA ASP A 92 -0.38 18.29 -26.50
C ASP A 92 -0.06 16.83 -26.08
N ALA A 93 0.36 16.61 -24.83
CA ALA A 93 0.75 15.28 -24.36
C ALA A 93 -0.37 14.23 -24.48
N ASP A 94 0.01 12.98 -24.76
CA ASP A 94 -0.91 11.84 -24.78
C ASP A 94 -1.62 11.63 -23.44
N SER A 95 -2.82 11.04 -23.44
CA SER A 95 -3.59 10.76 -22.22
C SER A 95 -2.82 9.90 -21.21
N SER A 96 -1.95 9.00 -21.67
CA SER A 96 -1.09 8.20 -20.80
C SER A 96 -0.07 9.04 -20.06
N VAL A 97 0.55 10.03 -20.71
CA VAL A 97 1.51 10.95 -20.09
C VAL A 97 0.82 11.80 -19.04
N LEU A 98 -0.38 12.31 -19.33
CA LEU A 98 -1.20 13.02 -18.36
C LEU A 98 -1.57 12.13 -17.16
N THR A 99 -1.86 10.84 -17.41
CA THR A 99 -2.14 9.85 -16.36
C THR A 99 -0.92 9.58 -15.48
N ILE A 100 0.26 9.39 -16.08
CA ILE A 100 1.52 9.17 -15.37
C ILE A 100 1.84 10.38 -14.50
N VAL A 101 1.88 11.59 -15.08
CA VAL A 101 2.23 12.80 -14.30
C VAL A 101 1.17 13.09 -13.23
N GLY A 102 -0.12 12.94 -13.56
CA GLY A 102 -1.21 13.09 -12.59
C GLY A 102 -1.06 12.12 -11.42
N GLY A 103 -0.82 10.84 -11.69
CA GLY A 103 -0.60 9.83 -10.65
C GLY A 103 0.68 10.06 -9.83
N LEU A 104 1.77 10.53 -10.43
CA LEU A 104 2.96 10.96 -9.68
C LEU A 104 2.60 12.08 -8.70
N LEU A 105 1.92 13.14 -9.15
CA LEU A 105 1.48 14.23 -8.29
C LEU A 105 0.54 13.75 -7.18
N LEU A 106 -0.37 12.81 -7.48
CA LEU A 106 -1.24 12.17 -6.50
C LEU A 106 -0.42 11.50 -5.40
N PHE A 107 0.51 10.60 -5.74
CA PHE A 107 1.32 9.89 -4.75
C PHE A 107 2.27 10.80 -3.98
N HIS A 108 2.78 11.87 -4.60
CA HIS A 108 3.55 12.89 -3.90
C HIS A 108 2.70 13.66 -2.88
N GLY A 109 1.51 14.13 -3.29
CA GLY A 109 0.56 14.81 -2.42
C GLY A 109 0.02 13.94 -1.29
N ALA A 110 -0.21 12.66 -1.58
CA ALA A 110 -0.76 11.64 -0.68
C ALA A 110 0.12 11.33 0.54
N ARG A 111 1.44 11.54 0.46
CA ARG A 111 2.39 11.34 1.59
C ARG A 111 2.04 12.16 2.85
N VAL A 112 1.14 13.14 2.72
CA VAL A 112 0.63 14.02 3.78
C VAL A 112 -0.44 13.38 4.67
N GLN A 113 -1.19 12.40 4.17
CA GLN A 113 -2.41 11.91 4.84
C GLN A 113 -2.22 10.67 5.71
N GLY A 114 -0.99 10.31 6.06
CA GLY A 114 -0.73 9.19 6.98
C GLY A 114 -0.99 7.80 6.39
N THR A 115 -1.16 7.70 5.07
CA THR A 115 -1.19 6.44 4.30
C THR A 115 0.21 6.08 3.78
N GLY A 116 1.25 6.41 4.54
CA GLY A 116 2.66 6.10 4.27
C GLY A 116 3.49 6.27 5.56
N PRO A 117 4.74 5.77 5.65
CA PRO A 117 5.48 5.68 6.92
C PRO A 117 6.08 7.02 7.37
N THR A 118 5.72 8.12 6.73
CA THR A 118 6.10 9.47 7.17
C THR A 118 5.06 10.03 8.12
N LEU A 119 5.34 9.78 9.39
CA LEU A 119 5.05 10.65 10.52
C LEU A 119 5.15 12.15 10.16
N SER A 120 4.21 12.92 10.71
CA SER A 120 4.20 14.39 10.83
C SER A 120 4.62 15.18 9.59
N VAL A 121 3.62 15.66 8.85
CA VAL A 121 3.81 16.75 7.89
C VAL A 121 4.26 17.98 8.66
N LEU A 122 5.41 18.55 8.30
CA LEU A 122 5.73 19.92 8.69
C LEU A 122 4.62 20.80 8.08
N LYS A 123 3.87 21.54 8.92
CA LYS A 123 2.77 22.42 8.47
C LYS A 123 3.14 23.32 7.28
N ALA A 124 4.44 23.62 7.09
CA ALA A 124 4.98 24.41 6.00
C ALA A 124 4.77 23.83 4.59
N ASP A 125 4.71 22.50 4.42
CA ASP A 125 4.60 21.88 3.09
C ASP A 125 3.15 21.72 2.60
N ALA A 126 2.16 21.93 3.48
CA ALA A 126 0.75 21.69 3.17
C ALA A 126 0.20 22.44 1.94
N PRO A 127 0.53 23.74 1.70
CA PRO A 127 0.04 24.47 0.53
C PRO A 127 0.55 23.88 -0.80
N ARG A 128 1.84 23.55 -0.87
CA ARG A 128 2.47 22.94 -2.05
C ARG A 128 1.82 21.58 -2.37
N ARG A 129 1.59 20.75 -1.35
CA ARG A 129 0.98 19.43 -1.51
C ARG A 129 -0.49 19.51 -1.93
N MET A 130 -1.24 20.50 -1.43
CA MET A 130 -2.60 20.76 -1.90
C MET A 130 -2.62 21.21 -3.37
N GLN A 131 -1.62 21.97 -3.81
CA GLN A 131 -1.45 22.32 -5.22
C GLN A 131 -1.14 21.09 -6.08
N GLU A 132 -0.27 20.19 -5.62
CA GLU A 132 0.02 18.90 -6.29
C GLU A 132 -1.26 18.06 -6.47
N LEU A 133 -2.09 17.93 -5.43
CA LEU A 133 -3.37 17.21 -5.52
C LEU A 133 -4.37 17.87 -6.48
N LYS A 134 -4.46 19.21 -6.47
CA LYS A 134 -5.33 19.95 -7.42
C LYS A 134 -4.89 19.76 -8.86
N GLU A 135 -3.59 19.81 -9.11
CA GLU A 135 -3.04 19.61 -10.46
C GLU A 135 -3.17 18.15 -10.91
N SER A 136 -2.94 17.19 -10.01
CA SER A 136 -3.28 15.78 -10.24
C SER A 136 -4.73 15.62 -10.69
N ALA A 137 -5.68 16.21 -9.94
CA ALA A 137 -7.09 16.13 -10.28
C ALA A 137 -7.42 16.70 -11.66
N ARG A 138 -6.78 17.81 -12.03
CA ARG A 138 -6.92 18.42 -13.35
C ARG A 138 -6.41 17.47 -14.45
N LEU A 139 -5.19 16.96 -14.31
CA LEU A 139 -4.54 16.09 -15.28
C LEU A 139 -5.27 14.75 -15.44
N LEU A 140 -5.67 14.11 -14.35
CA LEU A 140 -6.38 12.83 -14.39
C LEU A 140 -7.76 12.98 -15.05
N ARG A 141 -8.51 14.05 -14.75
CA ARG A 141 -9.79 14.33 -15.43
C ARG A 141 -9.60 14.56 -16.92
N GLU A 142 -8.62 15.37 -17.29
CA GLU A 142 -8.29 15.66 -18.69
C GLU A 142 -7.91 14.39 -19.46
N ALA A 143 -7.03 13.57 -18.89
CA ALA A 143 -6.66 12.28 -19.44
C ALA A 143 -7.87 11.37 -19.66
N SER A 144 -8.77 11.27 -18.67
CA SER A 144 -9.98 10.45 -18.78
C SER A 144 -11.02 10.98 -19.77
N GLY A 145 -10.98 12.29 -20.06
CA GLY A 145 -11.79 12.91 -21.11
C GLY A 145 -11.24 12.61 -22.51
N ARG A 146 -9.91 12.46 -22.65
CA ARG A 146 -9.23 12.08 -23.90
C ARG A 146 -9.30 10.57 -24.16
N ASN A 147 -9.16 9.74 -23.12
CA ASN A 147 -9.29 8.29 -23.20
C ASN A 147 -10.11 7.75 -22.01
N PRO A 148 -11.41 7.49 -22.18
CA PRO A 148 -12.26 7.00 -21.10
C PRO A 148 -12.08 5.52 -20.79
N HIS A 149 -11.34 4.76 -21.60
CA HIS A 149 -11.14 3.31 -21.46
C HIS A 149 -9.87 2.96 -20.66
N ASP A 150 -9.11 3.95 -20.19
CA ASP A 150 -7.95 3.72 -19.33
C ASP A 150 -8.40 3.44 -17.88
N SER A 151 -8.50 2.16 -17.50
CA SER A 151 -8.88 1.77 -16.14
C SER A 151 -7.86 2.20 -15.09
N THR A 152 -6.59 2.39 -15.46
CA THR A 152 -5.53 2.84 -14.54
C THR A 152 -5.74 4.29 -14.16
N ASN A 153 -6.05 5.13 -15.14
CA ASN A 153 -6.44 6.51 -14.88
C ASN A 153 -7.66 6.59 -13.95
N LEU A 154 -8.70 5.80 -14.23
CA LEU A 154 -9.90 5.74 -13.40
C LEU A 154 -9.61 5.24 -11.98
N SER A 155 -8.75 4.24 -11.84
CA SER A 155 -8.26 3.74 -10.54
C SER A 155 -7.57 4.84 -9.72
N LEU A 156 -6.72 5.66 -10.35
CA LEU A 156 -6.07 6.80 -9.72
C LEU A 156 -7.06 7.90 -9.32
N GLN A 157 -8.12 8.12 -10.11
CA GLN A 157 -9.19 9.03 -9.71
C GLN A 157 -9.96 8.50 -8.50
N ILE A 158 -10.25 7.19 -8.44
CA ILE A 158 -10.88 6.57 -7.27
C ILE A 158 -9.98 6.75 -6.04
N LEU A 159 -8.67 6.51 -6.18
CA LEU A 159 -7.66 6.78 -5.14
C LEU A 159 -7.79 8.22 -4.61
N MET A 160 -7.78 9.19 -5.54
CA MET A 160 -7.83 10.60 -5.20
C MET A 160 -9.14 11.00 -4.48
N GLU A 161 -10.30 10.52 -4.94
CA GLU A 161 -11.58 10.81 -4.30
C GLU A 161 -11.62 10.25 -2.87
N HIS A 162 -11.19 9.00 -2.66
CA HIS A 162 -11.21 8.42 -1.33
C HIS A 162 -10.14 9.01 -0.38
N MET A 163 -9.14 9.71 -0.91
CA MET A 163 -8.14 10.43 -0.10
C MET A 163 -8.60 11.84 0.27
N THR A 164 -9.44 12.49 -0.54
CA THR A 164 -9.73 13.93 -0.38
C THR A 164 -11.14 14.22 0.12
N THR A 165 -12.15 13.60 -0.46
CA THR A 165 -13.57 13.95 -0.26
C THR A 165 -14.40 12.79 0.29
N VAL A 166 -14.01 11.54 -0.03
CA VAL A 166 -14.79 10.31 0.20
C VAL A 166 -16.22 10.45 -0.36
N ASP A 167 -16.35 11.01 -1.56
CA ASP A 167 -17.63 11.05 -2.28
C ASP A 167 -17.96 9.67 -2.89
N HIS A 168 -18.75 8.88 -2.18
CA HIS A 168 -19.16 7.55 -2.62
C HIS A 168 -19.97 7.55 -3.93
N ALA A 169 -20.71 8.62 -4.25
CA ALA A 169 -21.44 8.69 -5.51
C ALA A 169 -20.48 8.85 -6.69
N GLN A 170 -19.49 9.73 -6.53
CA GLN A 170 -18.42 9.91 -7.52
C GLN A 170 -17.58 8.64 -7.68
N ILE A 171 -17.23 7.96 -6.58
CA ILE A 171 -16.50 6.69 -6.61
C ILE A 171 -17.30 5.62 -7.37
N ASN A 172 -18.58 5.45 -7.07
CA ASN A 172 -19.43 4.48 -7.78
C ASN A 172 -19.55 4.80 -9.28
N SER A 173 -19.63 6.08 -9.64
CA SER A 173 -19.61 6.52 -11.05
C SER A 173 -18.30 6.11 -11.75
N LEU A 174 -17.15 6.33 -11.10
CA LEU A 174 -15.84 5.90 -11.62
C LEU A 174 -15.75 4.38 -11.74
N ILE A 175 -16.30 3.62 -10.79
CA ILE A 175 -16.35 2.15 -10.86
C ILE A 175 -17.18 1.65 -12.03
N GLY A 176 -18.34 2.27 -12.29
CA GLY A 176 -19.13 1.98 -13.50
C GLY A 176 -18.33 2.23 -14.78
N ARG A 177 -17.49 3.27 -14.81
CA ARG A 177 -16.57 3.53 -15.94
C ARG A 177 -15.45 2.50 -16.04
N VAL A 178 -14.90 2.02 -14.92
CA VAL A 178 -13.91 0.94 -14.91
C VAL A 178 -14.53 -0.34 -15.50
N GLN A 179 -15.74 -0.71 -15.08
CA GLN A 179 -16.44 -1.87 -15.63
C GLN A 179 -16.72 -1.71 -17.14
N ALA A 180 -17.04 -0.51 -17.59
CA ALA A 180 -17.26 -0.20 -19.01
C ALA A 180 -15.97 -0.09 -19.85
N SER A 181 -14.80 0.00 -19.21
CA SER A 181 -13.52 0.16 -19.91
C SER A 181 -13.09 -1.11 -20.66
N GLY A 182 -13.54 -2.28 -20.19
CA GLY A 182 -13.10 -3.58 -20.69
C GLY A 182 -11.74 -4.04 -20.15
N GLU A 183 -11.14 -3.30 -19.23
CA GLU A 183 -9.88 -3.64 -18.57
C GLU A 183 -10.11 -4.13 -17.13
N ASP A 184 -9.56 -5.30 -16.81
CA ASP A 184 -9.49 -5.78 -15.43
C ASP A 184 -8.36 -5.05 -14.68
N ASN A 185 -8.71 -4.29 -13.65
CA ASN A 185 -7.76 -3.52 -12.87
C ASN A 185 -7.91 -3.78 -11.37
N LEU A 186 -6.98 -4.56 -10.81
CA LEU A 186 -6.99 -4.96 -9.40
C LEU A 186 -6.93 -3.75 -8.46
N TYR A 187 -6.22 -2.69 -8.85
CA TYR A 187 -6.10 -1.49 -8.01
C TYR A 187 -7.39 -0.67 -7.98
N ALA A 188 -8.21 -0.70 -9.03
CA ALA A 188 -9.54 -0.09 -8.98
C ALA A 188 -10.42 -0.79 -7.94
N ALA A 189 -10.38 -2.12 -7.89
CA ALA A 189 -11.10 -2.90 -6.90
C ALA A 189 -10.59 -2.69 -5.48
N LEU A 190 -9.26 -2.63 -5.31
CA LEU A 190 -8.62 -2.27 -4.06
C LEU A 190 -9.08 -0.90 -3.58
N ASN A 191 -8.97 0.13 -4.42
CA ASN A 191 -9.30 1.52 -4.06
C ASN A 191 -10.80 1.67 -3.77
N HIS A 192 -11.66 0.93 -4.48
CA HIS A 192 -13.08 0.84 -4.16
C HIS A 192 -13.32 0.28 -2.75
N MET A 193 -12.71 -0.86 -2.43
CA MET A 193 -12.85 -1.47 -1.11
C MET A 193 -12.30 -0.55 -0.01
N LEU A 194 -11.14 0.07 -0.23
CA LEU A 194 -10.49 0.97 0.73
C LEU A 194 -11.34 2.20 1.07
N ALA A 195 -12.07 2.74 0.10
CA ALA A 195 -13.00 3.85 0.32
C ALA A 195 -14.12 3.52 1.32
N HIS A 196 -14.47 2.24 1.47
CA HIS A 196 -15.49 1.78 2.40
C HIS A 196 -14.94 1.29 3.74
N THR A 197 -13.63 1.36 3.97
CA THR A 197 -13.03 0.91 5.23
C THR A 197 -13.43 1.82 6.41
N PRO A 198 -13.61 1.26 7.63
CA PRO A 198 -13.84 2.06 8.84
C PRO A 198 -12.75 3.11 9.11
N ARG A 199 -11.51 2.84 8.66
CA ARG A 199 -10.37 3.76 8.77
C ARG A 199 -10.56 5.06 7.98
N MET A 200 -11.30 5.02 6.88
CA MET A 200 -11.45 6.13 5.93
C MET A 200 -12.83 6.79 5.98
N THR A 201 -13.58 6.62 7.09
CA THR A 201 -14.99 7.05 7.30
C THR A 201 -16.08 6.11 6.76
N GLY A 202 -15.72 4.93 6.25
CA GLY A 202 -16.67 3.90 5.81
C GLY A 202 -17.21 3.02 6.95
N GLN A 203 -17.83 1.89 6.58
CA GLN A 203 -18.40 0.89 7.49
C GLN A 203 -17.93 -0.50 7.06
N ALA A 204 -17.66 -1.39 8.02
CA ALA A 204 -17.13 -2.73 7.77
C ALA A 204 -18.03 -3.52 6.80
N ASP A 205 -19.35 -3.45 6.94
CA ASP A 205 -20.31 -4.12 6.05
C ASP A 205 -20.17 -3.66 4.60
N GLY A 206 -19.94 -2.37 4.37
CA GLY A 206 -19.73 -1.80 3.04
C GLY A 206 -18.45 -2.33 2.41
N MET A 207 -17.35 -2.35 3.19
CA MET A 207 -16.07 -2.90 2.77
C MET A 207 -16.19 -4.38 2.40
N TRP A 208 -16.82 -5.20 3.24
CA TRP A 208 -17.01 -6.63 2.97
C TRP A 208 -17.90 -6.91 1.78
N ARG A 209 -18.98 -6.14 1.61
CA ARG A 209 -19.83 -6.24 0.42
C ARG A 209 -19.00 -6.04 -0.86
N ILE A 210 -18.21 -4.98 -0.92
CA ILE A 210 -17.34 -4.68 -2.08
C ILE A 210 -16.26 -5.75 -2.25
N ALA A 211 -15.60 -6.18 -1.17
CA ALA A 211 -14.56 -7.20 -1.25
C ALA A 211 -15.10 -8.54 -1.79
N ASN A 212 -16.28 -8.95 -1.33
CA ASN A 212 -16.93 -10.17 -1.78
C ASN A 212 -17.47 -10.06 -3.21
N GLU A 213 -17.96 -8.88 -3.61
CA GLU A 213 -18.41 -8.62 -4.99
C GLU A 213 -17.28 -8.87 -5.98
N TRP A 214 -16.12 -8.24 -5.78
CA TRP A 214 -14.95 -8.42 -6.63
C TRP A 214 -14.35 -9.83 -6.59
N ALA A 215 -14.44 -10.50 -5.44
CA ALA A 215 -13.95 -11.88 -5.29
C ALA A 215 -14.93 -12.96 -5.78
N SER A 216 -16.17 -12.61 -6.11
CA SER A 216 -17.20 -13.58 -6.53
C SER A 216 -16.93 -14.18 -7.91
N THR A 217 -16.45 -13.36 -8.84
CA THR A 217 -16.11 -13.76 -10.21
C THR A 217 -14.76 -13.17 -10.59
N PRO A 218 -13.67 -13.62 -9.93
CA PRO A 218 -12.38 -12.97 -10.04
C PRO A 218 -11.75 -13.23 -11.43
N PRO A 219 -11.21 -12.20 -12.11
CA PRO A 219 -10.47 -12.36 -13.36
C PRO A 219 -9.29 -13.34 -13.25
N ASN A 220 -8.58 -13.31 -12.13
CA ASN A 220 -7.51 -14.25 -11.80
C ASN A 220 -7.34 -14.40 -10.27
N ALA A 221 -6.38 -15.22 -9.83
CA ALA A 221 -6.20 -15.54 -8.42
C ALA A 221 -5.90 -14.33 -7.53
N ALA A 222 -5.25 -13.27 -8.05
CA ALA A 222 -4.85 -12.12 -7.23
C ALA A 222 -6.05 -11.36 -6.63
N TRP A 223 -7.20 -11.42 -7.29
CA TRP A 223 -8.43 -10.79 -6.83
C TRP A 223 -8.98 -11.41 -5.54
N LEU A 224 -8.62 -12.66 -5.23
CA LEU A 224 -8.92 -13.29 -3.93
C LEU A 224 -8.14 -12.65 -2.77
N ALA A 225 -7.11 -11.86 -3.05
CA ALA A 225 -6.42 -11.07 -2.04
C ALA A 225 -7.18 -9.80 -1.65
N ILE A 226 -8.27 -9.42 -2.34
CA ILE A 226 -9.12 -8.29 -1.91
C ILE A 226 -9.82 -8.60 -0.56
N PRO A 227 -10.50 -9.75 -0.39
CA PRO A 227 -10.95 -10.20 0.93
C PRO A 227 -9.82 -10.35 1.96
N ALA A 228 -8.64 -10.80 1.54
CA ALA A 228 -7.48 -10.89 2.45
C ALA A 228 -7.08 -9.50 2.96
N ARG A 229 -7.07 -8.49 2.08
CA ARG A 229 -6.83 -7.10 2.45
C ARG A 229 -7.94 -6.52 3.33
N ALA A 230 -9.20 -6.88 3.11
CA ALA A 230 -10.31 -6.45 3.98
C ALA A 230 -10.10 -6.92 5.44
N HIS A 231 -9.71 -8.18 5.66
CA HIS A 231 -9.32 -8.68 6.99
C HIS A 231 -8.15 -7.90 7.59
N ILE A 232 -7.16 -7.55 6.77
CA ILE A 232 -6.01 -6.74 7.22
C ILE A 232 -6.48 -5.35 7.65
N GLU A 233 -7.39 -4.70 6.93
CA GLU A 233 -7.90 -3.38 7.32
C GLU A 233 -8.70 -3.43 8.63
N GLU A 234 -9.48 -4.48 8.89
CA GLU A 234 -10.11 -4.67 10.22
C GLU A 234 -9.08 -4.84 11.32
N TRP A 235 -8.05 -5.65 11.08
CA TRP A 235 -6.96 -5.84 12.03
C TRP A 235 -6.23 -4.52 12.28
N VAL A 236 -5.92 -3.72 11.25
CA VAL A 236 -5.28 -2.41 11.40
C VAL A 236 -6.17 -1.47 12.20
N PHE A 237 -7.46 -1.40 11.88
CA PHE A 237 -8.41 -0.58 12.62
C PHE A 237 -8.42 -0.95 14.11
N ALA A 238 -8.67 -2.22 14.42
CA ALA A 238 -8.74 -2.71 15.79
C ALA A 238 -7.40 -2.57 16.54
N MET A 239 -6.28 -2.98 15.92
CA MET A 239 -4.99 -3.11 16.59
C MET A 239 -4.15 -1.83 16.59
N GLN A 240 -4.44 -0.85 15.73
CA GLN A 240 -3.61 0.35 15.60
C GLN A 240 -4.38 1.66 15.79
N LEU A 241 -5.68 1.68 15.46
CA LEU A 241 -6.46 2.91 15.44
C LEU A 241 -7.48 3.02 16.58
N THR A 242 -7.77 1.93 17.29
CA THR A 242 -8.64 1.96 18.47
C THR A 242 -7.85 1.90 19.78
N PRO A 243 -8.42 2.41 20.90
CA PRO A 243 -7.80 2.32 22.22
C PRO A 243 -7.50 0.87 22.65
N PRO A 244 -6.47 0.63 23.47
CA PRO A 244 -6.10 -0.72 23.93
C PRO A 244 -7.21 -1.53 24.60
N ASN A 245 -8.20 -0.87 25.20
CA ASN A 245 -9.31 -1.52 25.91
C ASN A 245 -10.63 -1.48 25.11
N SER A 246 -10.58 -1.17 23.82
CA SER A 246 -11.76 -1.13 22.96
C SER A 246 -12.32 -2.54 22.75
N HIS A 247 -13.64 -2.67 22.64
CA HIS A 247 -14.27 -3.95 22.29
C HIS A 247 -13.75 -4.49 20.94
N ALA A 248 -13.48 -3.60 19.97
CA ALA A 248 -12.94 -3.99 18.68
C ALA A 248 -11.56 -4.66 18.79
N ARG A 249 -10.67 -4.13 19.64
CA ARG A 249 -9.34 -4.72 19.85
C ARG A 249 -9.42 -6.06 20.58
N ILE A 250 -10.25 -6.14 21.62
CA ILE A 250 -10.46 -7.38 22.37
C ILE A 250 -11.00 -8.47 21.43
N ALA A 251 -12.05 -8.18 20.67
CA ALA A 251 -12.61 -9.10 19.68
C ALA A 251 -11.57 -9.56 18.64
N MET A 252 -10.73 -8.64 18.13
CA MET A 252 -9.67 -8.99 17.18
C MET A 252 -8.58 -9.89 17.79
N ILE A 253 -8.27 -9.73 19.08
CA ILE A 253 -7.35 -10.62 19.79
C ILE A 253 -7.97 -12.01 19.97
N ASP A 254 -9.26 -12.07 20.33
CA ASP A 254 -9.99 -13.33 20.48
C ASP A 254 -10.04 -14.11 19.16
N LEU A 255 -10.28 -13.41 18.03
CA LEU A 255 -10.27 -14.01 16.68
C LEU A 255 -8.93 -14.67 16.31
N GLN A 256 -7.79 -14.19 16.85
CA GLN A 256 -6.48 -14.82 16.59
C GLN A 256 -6.35 -16.22 17.19
N SER A 257 -7.26 -16.61 18.08
CA SER A 257 -7.31 -17.96 18.67
C SER A 257 -8.62 -18.69 18.35
N ASP A 258 -9.49 -18.11 17.52
CA ASP A 258 -10.75 -18.74 17.11
C ASP A 258 -10.51 -19.72 15.96
N ASP A 259 -10.70 -21.01 16.24
CA ASP A 259 -10.55 -22.11 15.29
C ASP A 259 -11.43 -21.97 14.03
N ASN A 260 -12.65 -21.45 14.15
CA ASN A 260 -13.52 -21.23 12.99
C ASN A 260 -12.98 -20.12 12.11
N PHE A 261 -12.51 -19.04 12.73
CA PHE A 261 -11.91 -17.93 12.00
C PHE A 261 -10.61 -18.34 11.32
N ILE A 262 -9.73 -19.06 12.02
CA ILE A 262 -8.48 -19.59 11.45
C ILE A 262 -8.78 -20.53 10.27
N ARG A 263 -9.78 -21.41 10.38
CA ARG A 263 -10.23 -22.26 9.25
C ARG A 263 -10.76 -21.44 8.07
N HIS A 264 -11.47 -20.34 8.34
CA HIS A 264 -11.94 -19.43 7.30
C HIS A 264 -10.78 -18.77 6.54
N ILE A 265 -9.78 -18.25 7.26
CA ILE A 265 -8.58 -17.67 6.65
C ILE A 265 -7.79 -18.71 5.84
N ALA A 266 -7.62 -19.92 6.38
CA ALA A 266 -6.99 -21.04 5.67
C ALA A 266 -7.74 -21.40 4.37
N ARG A 267 -9.07 -21.36 4.38
CA ARG A 267 -9.89 -21.64 3.19
C ARG A 267 -9.69 -20.58 2.10
N LEU A 268 -9.55 -19.31 2.47
CA LEU A 268 -9.27 -18.24 1.52
C LEU A 268 -7.93 -18.46 0.80
N ASP A 269 -6.92 -18.92 1.54
CA ASP A 269 -5.62 -19.33 0.98
C ASP A 269 -5.75 -20.53 0.04
N ASP A 270 -6.47 -21.57 0.45
CA ASP A 270 -6.73 -22.75 -0.40
C ASP A 270 -7.43 -22.35 -1.72
N MET A 271 -8.39 -21.41 -1.66
CA MET A 271 -9.05 -20.85 -2.85
C MET A 271 -8.07 -20.10 -3.75
N PHE A 272 -7.16 -19.31 -3.18
CA PHE A 272 -6.12 -18.60 -3.93
C PHE A 272 -5.21 -19.59 -4.69
N TRP A 273 -4.66 -20.58 -4.01
CA TRP A 273 -3.77 -21.57 -4.64
C TRP A 273 -4.49 -22.40 -5.70
N ALA A 274 -5.75 -22.77 -5.47
CA ALA A 274 -6.56 -23.48 -6.46
C ALA A 274 -6.87 -22.60 -7.69
N ALA A 275 -7.12 -21.30 -7.50
CA ALA A 275 -7.32 -20.37 -8.61
C ALA A 275 -6.03 -20.13 -9.40
N LEU A 276 -4.89 -20.04 -8.72
CA LEU A 276 -3.58 -19.79 -9.34
C LEU A 276 -3.18 -20.90 -10.32
N GLN A 277 -3.62 -22.14 -10.09
CA GLN A 277 -3.38 -23.24 -11.02
C GLN A 277 -4.11 -23.10 -12.36
N ARG A 278 -5.08 -22.19 -12.47
CA ARG A 278 -5.98 -22.05 -13.64
C ARG A 278 -5.70 -20.83 -14.51
N GLY A 279 -4.80 -19.93 -14.10
CA GLY A 279 -4.55 -18.69 -14.83
C GLY A 279 -3.29 -17.98 -14.38
N GLU A 280 -2.80 -17.11 -15.25
CA GLU A 280 -1.64 -16.26 -14.96
C GLU A 280 -2.08 -14.98 -14.23
N MET A 281 -1.14 -14.39 -13.50
CA MET A 281 -1.27 -13.09 -12.87
C MET A 281 -0.14 -12.22 -13.40
N SER A 282 -0.38 -10.92 -13.50
CA SER A 282 0.69 -10.00 -13.82
C SER A 282 1.70 -9.85 -12.67
N GLY A 283 2.81 -9.15 -12.91
CA GLY A 283 3.85 -8.93 -11.90
C GLY A 283 3.31 -8.16 -10.68
N ALA A 284 2.59 -7.07 -10.94
CA ALA A 284 1.94 -6.28 -9.90
C ALA A 284 0.87 -7.07 -9.12
N GLU A 285 0.06 -7.86 -9.82
CA GLU A 285 -0.98 -8.71 -9.21
C GLU A 285 -0.40 -9.80 -8.33
N SER A 286 0.66 -10.46 -8.79
CA SER A 286 1.42 -11.45 -8.02
C SER A 286 2.04 -10.84 -6.76
N SER A 287 2.70 -9.69 -6.90
CA SER A 287 3.27 -8.94 -5.78
C SER A 287 2.19 -8.58 -4.76
N PHE A 288 1.06 -8.01 -5.21
CA PHE A 288 -0.07 -7.70 -4.35
C PHE A 288 -0.57 -8.93 -3.60
N ALA A 289 -0.91 -10.01 -4.33
CA ALA A 289 -1.54 -11.17 -3.73
C ALA A 289 -0.64 -11.86 -2.69
N HIS A 290 0.60 -12.17 -3.05
CA HIS A 290 1.50 -12.87 -2.14
C HIS A 290 1.86 -12.04 -0.90
N ASN A 291 2.06 -10.73 -1.03
CA ASN A 291 2.32 -9.86 0.13
C ASN A 291 1.12 -9.79 1.09
N HIS A 292 -0.11 -9.71 0.56
CA HIS A 292 -1.31 -9.64 1.39
C HIS A 292 -1.63 -10.97 2.08
N PHE A 293 -1.55 -12.09 1.37
CA PHE A 293 -1.73 -13.41 1.98
C PHE A 293 -0.63 -13.71 3.02
N ALA A 294 0.65 -13.48 2.71
CA ALA A 294 1.74 -13.69 3.65
C ALA A 294 1.54 -12.90 4.96
N PHE A 295 1.16 -11.62 4.85
CA PHE A 295 0.89 -10.78 6.02
C PHE A 295 -0.31 -11.28 6.82
N LEU A 296 -1.42 -11.62 6.15
CA LEU A 296 -2.62 -12.12 6.80
C LEU A 296 -2.33 -13.42 7.58
N MET A 297 -1.64 -14.36 6.95
CA MET A 297 -1.24 -15.61 7.61
C MET A 297 -0.27 -15.35 8.76
N HIS A 298 0.61 -14.35 8.64
CA HIS A 298 1.53 -13.96 9.70
C HIS A 298 0.80 -13.42 10.94
N ILE A 299 -0.13 -12.47 10.77
CA ILE A 299 -0.85 -11.85 11.91
C ILE A 299 -1.81 -12.82 12.60
N PHE A 300 -2.35 -13.81 11.88
CA PHE A 300 -3.21 -14.86 12.43
C PHE A 300 -2.46 -16.17 12.75
N LYS A 301 -1.12 -16.16 12.72
CA LYS A 301 -0.25 -17.26 13.15
C LYS A 301 -0.43 -18.58 12.38
N LEU A 302 -0.86 -18.55 11.12
CA LEU A 302 -0.92 -19.73 10.25
C LEU A 302 0.45 -20.05 9.66
N GLN A 303 1.39 -20.48 10.51
CA GLN A 303 2.82 -20.54 10.19
C GLN A 303 3.15 -21.36 8.93
N ASP A 304 2.53 -22.54 8.78
CA ASP A 304 2.77 -23.45 7.65
C ASP A 304 2.35 -22.85 6.30
N ARG A 305 1.44 -21.87 6.31
CA ARG A 305 0.91 -21.21 5.12
C ARG A 305 1.68 -19.96 4.74
N VAL A 306 2.43 -19.34 5.66
CA VAL A 306 3.20 -18.12 5.35
C VAL A 306 4.34 -18.40 4.38
N LYS A 307 5.04 -19.52 4.58
CA LYS A 307 6.28 -19.86 3.88
C LYS A 307 6.16 -19.86 2.35
N PRO A 308 5.17 -20.53 1.72
CA PRO A 308 5.02 -20.52 0.26
C PRO A 308 4.85 -19.12 -0.35
N HIS A 309 4.17 -18.20 0.35
CA HIS A 309 4.06 -16.81 -0.14
C HIS A 309 5.37 -16.04 0.01
N LEU A 310 6.10 -16.22 1.11
CA LEU A 310 7.43 -15.60 1.29
C LEU A 310 8.46 -16.09 0.26
N GLU A 311 8.36 -17.34 -0.19
CA GLU A 311 9.16 -17.87 -1.29
C GLU A 311 8.85 -17.12 -2.60
N ARG A 312 7.56 -16.89 -2.89
CA ARG A 312 7.10 -16.18 -4.09
C ARG A 312 7.44 -14.69 -4.08
N ILE A 313 7.38 -14.04 -2.92
CA ILE A 313 7.79 -12.63 -2.75
C ILE A 313 9.27 -12.44 -3.09
N GLY A 314 10.12 -13.44 -2.81
CA GLY A 314 11.56 -13.34 -3.07
C GLY A 314 12.16 -12.11 -2.37
N SER A 315 12.98 -11.36 -3.11
CA SER A 315 13.63 -10.11 -2.67
C SER A 315 12.77 -8.85 -2.76
N HIS A 316 11.57 -8.95 -3.33
CA HIS A 316 10.76 -7.79 -3.69
C HIS A 316 9.54 -7.68 -2.78
N ILE A 317 9.79 -7.46 -1.49
CA ILE A 317 8.70 -7.25 -0.53
C ILE A 317 7.99 -5.92 -0.83
N ALA A 318 6.66 -5.94 -0.87
CA ALA A 318 5.88 -4.72 -1.00
C ALA A 318 5.89 -3.96 0.33
N ARG A 319 5.74 -2.63 0.30
CA ARG A 319 5.61 -1.82 1.50
C ARG A 319 4.29 -2.09 2.20
N TYR A 320 3.20 -2.16 1.44
CA TYR A 320 1.89 -2.55 1.95
C TYR A 320 1.69 -4.06 1.76
N PRO A 321 1.14 -4.77 2.76
CA PRO A 321 0.66 -4.29 4.06
C PRO A 321 1.74 -4.22 5.16
N TRP A 322 2.98 -4.62 4.89
CA TRP A 322 4.02 -4.82 5.91
C TRP A 322 4.40 -3.60 6.74
N ILE A 323 4.22 -2.40 6.21
CA ILE A 323 4.38 -1.11 6.89
C ILE A 323 3.63 -1.04 8.23
N PHE A 324 2.54 -1.78 8.37
CA PHE A 324 1.76 -1.84 9.60
C PHE A 324 2.50 -2.55 10.74
N LEU A 325 3.60 -3.27 10.48
CA LEU A 325 4.46 -3.80 11.53
C LEU A 325 5.49 -2.75 11.99
N PRO A 326 5.88 -2.74 13.28
CA PRO A 326 6.83 -1.76 13.81
C PRO A 326 8.16 -1.66 13.04
N THR A 327 8.68 -2.79 12.54
CA THR A 327 9.92 -2.84 11.75
C THR A 327 9.69 -2.58 10.26
N GLY A 328 8.52 -2.93 9.71
CA GLY A 328 8.23 -2.83 8.28
C GLY A 328 8.20 -1.40 7.74
N SER A 329 7.84 -0.43 8.58
CA SER A 329 7.84 0.99 8.19
C SER A 329 9.22 1.61 8.02
N SER A 330 10.26 1.06 8.65
CA SER A 330 11.60 1.68 8.70
C SER A 330 12.74 0.81 8.20
N ARG A 331 12.60 -0.53 8.24
CA ARG A 331 13.63 -1.49 7.81
C ARG A 331 12.99 -2.71 7.12
N PRO A 332 12.34 -2.52 5.96
CA PRO A 332 11.63 -3.59 5.25
C PRO A 332 12.53 -4.78 4.86
N THR A 333 13.79 -4.56 4.47
CA THR A 333 14.72 -5.64 4.12
C THR A 333 15.11 -6.49 5.33
N LEU A 334 15.37 -5.83 6.47
CA LEU A 334 15.63 -6.51 7.73
C LEU A 334 14.40 -7.31 8.18
N MET A 335 13.22 -6.70 8.13
CA MET A 335 11.97 -7.38 8.46
C MET A 335 11.73 -8.59 7.57
N LEU A 336 11.92 -8.47 6.25
CA LEU A 336 11.81 -9.62 5.33
C LEU A 336 12.81 -10.72 5.68
N SER A 337 14.07 -10.35 5.99
CA SER A 337 15.09 -11.30 6.39
C SER A 337 14.74 -12.03 7.70
N ASP A 338 14.20 -11.31 8.67
CA ASP A 338 13.76 -11.86 9.95
C ASP A 338 12.54 -12.79 9.78
N LEU A 339 11.55 -12.39 8.98
CA LEU A 339 10.41 -13.22 8.61
C LEU A 339 10.87 -14.51 7.93
N ARG A 340 11.72 -14.39 6.91
CA ARG A 340 12.25 -15.57 6.20
C ARG A 340 12.96 -16.52 7.16
N ARG A 341 13.81 -16.01 8.05
CA ARG A 341 14.46 -16.84 9.09
C ARG A 341 13.45 -17.48 10.03
N GLN A 342 12.44 -16.73 10.48
CA GLN A 342 11.37 -17.23 11.35
C GLN A 342 10.63 -18.42 10.72
N TYR A 343 10.44 -18.41 9.40
CA TYR A 343 9.74 -19.47 8.65
C TYR A 343 10.69 -20.47 7.97
N GLY A 344 11.97 -20.53 8.37
CA GLY A 344 12.93 -21.52 7.88
C GLY A 344 13.36 -21.34 6.42
N LEU A 345 13.30 -20.12 5.90
CA LEU A 345 13.79 -19.74 4.58
C LEU A 345 15.19 -19.09 4.67
N PRO A 346 16.02 -19.24 3.62
CA PRO A 346 17.29 -18.52 3.53
C PRO A 346 17.09 -17.01 3.61
N SER A 347 17.94 -16.33 4.38
CA SER A 347 17.99 -14.86 4.37
C SER A 347 18.43 -14.34 3.00
N LEU A 348 17.88 -13.19 2.60
CA LEU A 348 18.17 -12.56 1.30
C LEU A 348 19.28 -11.51 1.38
N ALA A 349 19.70 -11.12 2.59
CA ALA A 349 20.87 -10.29 2.82
C ALA A 349 22.09 -11.16 3.13
N PRO A 350 23.31 -10.80 2.69
CA PRO A 350 24.52 -11.34 3.31
C PRO A 350 24.54 -10.92 4.79
N PRO A 351 25.07 -11.76 5.71
CA PRO A 351 25.10 -11.44 7.13
C PRO A 351 25.77 -10.09 7.36
N ALA A 352 25.18 -9.25 8.21
CA ALA A 352 25.80 -7.99 8.63
C ALA A 352 27.23 -8.27 9.13
N PRO A 353 28.25 -7.49 8.72
CA PRO A 353 29.58 -7.65 9.29
C PRO A 353 29.48 -7.49 10.82
N PRO A 354 30.23 -8.28 11.60
CA PRO A 354 30.20 -8.19 13.05
C PRO A 354 30.50 -6.75 13.48
N PRO A 355 29.88 -6.24 14.56
CA PRO A 355 30.12 -4.88 15.00
C PRO A 355 31.62 -4.69 15.20
N ALA A 356 32.17 -3.66 14.56
CA ALA A 356 33.56 -3.27 14.77
C ALA A 356 33.76 -3.08 16.27
N ARG A 357 34.65 -3.90 16.85
CA ARG A 357 35.04 -3.77 18.25
C ARG A 357 35.57 -2.35 18.43
N ARG A 358 34.85 -1.53 19.19
CA ARG A 358 35.35 -0.26 19.72
C ARG A 358 36.12 -0.54 20.99
#